data_AF-A0A1D2QVH3-F1
#
_entry.id   AF-A0A1D2QVH3-F1
#
_cell.length_a   1.000
_cell.length_b   1.000
_cell.length_c   1.000
_cell.angle_alpha   90.00
_cell.angle_beta   90.00
_cell.angle_gamma   90.00
#
_symmetry.space_group_name_H-M   'P 1'
#
loop_
_entity.id
_entity.type
_entity.pdbx_description
1 polymer ?
#
loop_
_entity_poly.entity_id
_entity_poly.type
_entity_poly.pdbx_seq_one_letter_code
_entity_poly.pdbx_strand_id
1 'polypeptide(L)' 'MNLVTIGLLLIFIGIITLIVGIILLALSEKGEVKGGFVGFIGPIPIGFGTDKGIMVILLVIAIVIMLAVMFLSGR' A
#
# COMPACT_ATOMS: atom_id res chain seq x y z
N MET A 1 -18.24 -16.80 26.97
CA MET A 1 -17.47 -16.30 25.81
C MET A 1 -16.21 -15.64 26.35
N ASN A 2 -15.01 -16.16 26.06
CA ASN A 2 -13.78 -15.56 26.56
C ASN A 2 -13.45 -14.29 25.74
N LEU A 3 -12.77 -13.32 26.35
CA LEU A 3 -12.36 -12.08 25.68
C LEU A 3 -11.52 -12.37 24.42
N VAL A 4 -10.70 -13.42 24.50
CA VAL A 4 -9.90 -13.95 23.38
C VAL A 4 -10.79 -14.41 22.22
N THR A 5 -11.89 -15.11 22.50
CA THR A 5 -12.82 -15.58 21.47
C THR A 5 -13.53 -14.42 20.77
N ILE A 6 -13.93 -13.40 21.54
CA ILE A 6 -14.57 -12.19 21.00
C ILE A 6 -13.58 -11.40 20.13
N GLY A 7 -12.34 -11.22 20.61
CA GLY A 7 -11.28 -10.55 19.85
C GLY A 7 -10.97 -11.28 18.54
N LEU A 8 -10.90 -12.61 18.57
CA LEU A 8 -10.67 -13.42 17.37
C LEU A 8 -11.79 -13.25 16.34
N LEU A 9 -13.06 -13.32 16.78
CA LEU A 9 -14.21 -13.08 15.90
C LEU A 9 -14.19 -11.68 15.28
N LEU A 10 -13.81 -10.67 16.06
CA LEU A 10 -13.72 -9.29 15.58
C LEU A 10 -12.66 -9.12 14.48
N ILE A 11 -11.51 -9.79 14.61
CA ILE A 11 -10.46 -9.82 13.58
C ILE A 11 -11.01 -10.44 12.28
N PHE A 12 -11.69 -11.58 12.38
CA PHE A 12 -12.27 -12.23 11.20
C PHE A 12 -13.32 -11.35 10.51
N ILE A 13 -14.20 -10.71 11.28
CA ILE A 13 -15.19 -9.77 10.73
C ILE A 13 -14.48 -8.62 10.01
N GLY A 14 -13.46 -8.02 10.62
CA GLY A 14 -12.68 -6.95 10.00
C GLY A 14 -12.03 -7.37 8.67
N ILE A 15 -11.42 -8.56 8.62
CA ILE A 15 -10.83 -9.11 7.40
C ILE A 15 -11.91 -9.31 6.33
N ILE A 16 -13.06 -9.89 6.67
CA ILE A 16 -14.16 -10.10 5.73
C ILE A 16 -14.67 -8.75 5.18
N THR A 17 -14.88 -7.76 6.05
CA THR A 17 -15.31 -6.42 5.64
C THR A 17 -14.29 -5.75 4.71
N LEU A 18 -12.99 -5.89 4.97
CA LEU A 18 -11.94 -5.39 4.09
C LEU A 18 -12.00 -6.05 2.71
N ILE A 19 -12.12 -7.38 2.66
CA ILE A 19 -12.19 -8.13 1.40
C ILE A 19 -13.42 -7.71 0.59
N VAL A 20 -14.59 -7.63 1.23
CA VAL A 20 -15.84 -7.20 0.56
C VAL A 20 -15.70 -5.78 0.03
N GLY A 21 -15.12 -4.87 0.80
CA GLY A 21 -14.87 -3.49 0.36
C GLY A 21 -13.98 -3.42 -0.88
N ILE A 22 -12.89 -4.17 -0.93
CA ILE A 22 -11.97 -4.23 -2.08
C ILE A 22 -12.68 -4.79 -3.32
N ILE A 23 -13.47 -5.85 -3.16
CA ILE A 23 -14.20 -6.46 -4.29
C ILE A 23 -15.25 -5.49 -4.84
N LEU A 24 -16.02 -4.82 -3.97
CA LEU A 24 -17.01 -3.84 -4.40
C LEU A 24 -16.35 -2.67 -5.12
N LEU A 25 -15.21 -2.18 -4.64
CA LEU A 25 -14.45 -1.11 -5.29
C LEU A 25 -13.98 -1.56 -6.69
N ALA A 26 -13.44 -2.77 -6.80
CA ALA A 26 -12.96 -3.34 -8.06
C ALA A 26 -14.08 -3.58 -9.08
N LEU A 27 -15.30 -3.90 -8.63
CA LEU A 27 -16.46 -4.07 -9.51
C LEU A 27 -17.12 -2.73 -9.89
N SER A 28 -17.02 -1.72 -9.03
CA SER A 28 -17.69 -0.43 -9.21
C SER A 28 -16.96 0.48 -10.20
N GLU A 29 -15.64 0.35 -10.34
CA GLU A 29 -14.87 1.18 -11.26
C GLU A 29 -14.63 0.43 -12.59
N LYS A 30 -15.20 0.95 -13.70
CA LYS A 30 -14.63 0.75 -15.06
C LYS A 30 -13.30 1.53 -15.21
N GLY A 31 -12.52 1.60 -14.15
CA GLY A 31 -11.31 2.39 -14.07
C GLY A 31 -10.16 1.67 -14.76
N GLU A 32 -9.36 2.41 -15.52
CA GLU A 32 -8.07 1.90 -16.00
C GLU A 32 -7.25 1.47 -14.77
N VAL A 33 -6.80 0.21 -14.75
CA VAL A 33 -5.94 -0.29 -13.68
C VAL A 33 -4.64 0.47 -13.75
N LYS A 34 -4.48 1.41 -12.82
CA LYS A 34 -3.24 2.13 -12.66
C LYS A 34 -2.31 1.26 -11.81
N GLY A 35 -1.18 0.89 -12.37
CA GLY A 35 -0.14 0.10 -11.70
C GLY A 35 1.25 0.71 -11.92
N GLY A 36 2.22 0.23 -11.16
CA GLY A 36 3.60 0.67 -11.34
C GLY A 36 4.55 0.02 -10.36
N PHE A 37 5.82 0.27 -10.58
CA PHE A 37 6.92 -0.21 -9.76
C PHE A 37 7.87 0.95 -9.46
N VAL A 38 8.49 0.92 -8.28
CA VAL A 38 9.60 1.81 -7.92
C VAL A 38 10.70 1.00 -7.27
N GLY A 39 11.93 1.24 -7.72
CA GLY A 39 13.15 0.63 -7.20
C GLY A 39 14.22 1.68 -6.96
N PHE A 40 15.35 1.23 -6.45
CA PHE A 40 16.49 2.10 -6.16
C PHE A 40 17.70 1.65 -6.97
N ILE A 41 18.32 2.57 -7.71
CA ILE A 41 19.65 2.38 -8.30
C ILE A 41 20.59 3.24 -7.48
N GLY A 42 21.30 2.60 -6.55
CA GLY A 42 21.99 3.34 -5.49
C GLY A 42 21.00 4.15 -4.64
N PRO A 43 21.33 5.38 -4.21
CA PRO A 43 20.43 6.22 -3.42
C PRO A 43 19.31 6.87 -4.24
N ILE A 44 19.29 6.69 -5.58
CA ILE A 44 18.34 7.38 -6.45
C ILE A 44 17.11 6.49 -6.69
N PRO A 45 15.89 6.91 -6.31
CA PRO A 45 14.66 6.19 -6.61
C PRO A 45 14.31 6.34 -8.09
N ILE A 46 14.04 5.22 -8.76
CA ILE A 46 13.58 5.16 -10.15
C ILE A 46 12.29 4.35 -10.21
N GLY A 47 11.25 4.93 -10.80
CA GLY A 47 9.94 4.28 -10.92
C GLY A 47 9.40 4.29 -12.34
N PHE A 48 8.57 3.29 -12.63
CA PHE A 48 7.78 3.18 -13.84
C PHE A 48 6.31 3.00 -13.44
N GLY A 49 5.44 3.88 -13.93
CA GLY A 49 4.00 3.81 -13.70
C GLY A 49 3.24 3.79 -15.01
N THR A 50 2.06 3.15 -15.01
CA THR A 50 1.14 3.14 -16.15
C THR A 50 0.54 4.52 -16.42
N ASP A 51 0.55 5.41 -15.42
CA ASP A 51 0.18 6.81 -15.58
C ASP A 51 1.11 7.72 -14.75
N LYS A 52 1.12 9.00 -15.12
CA LYS A 52 1.93 10.03 -14.45
C LYS A 52 1.58 10.17 -12.98
N GLY A 53 0.30 10.03 -12.62
CA GLY A 53 -0.16 10.13 -11.24
C GLY A 53 0.45 9.04 -10.36
N ILE A 54 0.36 7.78 -10.78
CA ILE A 54 1.00 6.68 -10.06
C ILE A 54 2.52 6.82 -10.03
N MET A 55 3.14 7.24 -11.13
CA MET A 55 4.59 7.42 -11.15
C MET A 55 5.05 8.42 -10.08
N VAL A 56 4.34 9.55 -9.92
CA VAL A 56 4.63 10.54 -8.88
C VAL A 56 4.38 9.97 -7.48
N ILE A 57 3.25 9.30 -7.26
CA ILE A 57 2.93 8.68 -5.96
C ILE A 57 4.02 7.68 -5.55
N LEU A 58 4.44 6.80 -6.47
CA LEU A 58 5.45 5.78 -6.20
C LEU A 58 6.82 6.40 -5.89
N LEU A 59 7.22 7.45 -6.62
CA LEU A 59 8.48 8.16 -6.34
C LEU A 59 8.45 8.87 -4.98
N VAL A 60 7.32 9.49 -4.63
CA VAL A 60 7.15 10.13 -3.30
C VAL A 60 7.26 9.09 -2.19
N ILE A 61 6.57 7.95 -2.32
CA ILE A 61 6.66 6.83 -1.37
C ILE A 61 8.13 6.38 -1.21
N ALA A 62 8.85 6.21 -2.32
CA ALA A 62 10.25 5.80 -2.29
C ALA A 62 11.14 6.81 -1.55
N ILE A 63 10.95 8.11 -1.78
CA ILE A 63 11.69 9.15 -1.06
C ILE A 63 11.38 9.13 0.44
N VAL A 64 10.10 8.97 0.83
CA VAL A 64 9.71 8.89 2.25
C VAL A 64 10.37 7.68 2.91
N ILE A 65 10.35 6.51 2.26
CA ILE A 65 11.02 5.30 2.77
C ILE A 65 12.52 5.54 2.89
N MET A 66 13.16 6.13 1.89
CA MET A 66 14.59 6.44 1.91
C MET A 66 14.96 7.33 3.11
N LEU A 67 14.18 8.40 3.36
CA LEU A 67 14.38 9.28 4.50
C LEU A 67 14.15 8.56 5.83
N ALA A 68 13.12 7.72 5.92
CA ALA A 68 12.85 6.92 7.12
C ALA A 68 14.01 5.95 7.42
N VAL A 69 14.56 5.30 6.38
CA VAL A 69 15.72 4.41 6.51
C VAL A 69 16.99 5.19 6.88
N MET A 70 17.26 6.33 6.26
CA MET A 70 18.39 7.18 6.63
C MET A 70 18.29 7.67 8.06
N PHE A 71 17.09 8.04 8.52
CA PHE A 71 16.88 8.48 9.90
C PHE A 71 17.02 7.33 10.91
N LEU A 72 16.52 6.15 10.57
CA LEU A 72 16.64 4.96 11.41
C LEU A 72 18.08 4.44 11.48
N SER A 73 18.80 4.44 10.36
CA SER A 73 20.17 3.94 10.24
C SER A 73 21.24 4.96 10.61
N GLY A 74 20.88 6.25 10.70
CA GLY A 74 21.75 7.35 11.14
C GLY A 74 21.76 7.58 12.66
N ARG A 75 21.15 6.66 13.41
CA ARG A 75 21.26 6.53 14.88
C ARG A 75 22.08 5.29 15.20
#